data_AF-A0A960KBS4-F1
#
_entry.id   AF-A0A960KBS4-F1
#
_cell.length_a   1.000
_cell.length_b   1.000
_cell.length_c   1.000
_cell.angle_alpha   90.00
_cell.angle_beta   90.00
_cell.angle_gamma   90.00
#
_symmetry.space_group_name_H-M   'P 1'
#
loop_
_entity.id
_entity.type
_entity.pdbx_description
1 polymer ?
#
loop_
_entity_poly.entity_id
_entity_poly.type
_entity_poly.pdbx_seq_one_letter_code
_entity_poly.pdbx_strand_id
1 'polypeptide(L)'
;RPVGSEDHDAVTRLTDEIRCSLASVSPDFDSLLDAVELRAAADLVLRTEPAVEPLSEVSLAEREAFAADLADLPTAARHEIGAAVGEYHLLLGALGVRDDHLVPPVGLSTLVRRLVLTSFLVVLLAPFALMGAAVNAVPALLVMLAGTLAKAPVSKGTNRVLAGVVAFPAAWALLAIGDVGSDAAARSFGVLTSPLSPIIRVLYDDRGGWGPSLLVFVAAPLFGLLAVWLAERVIGCYRLAMTVWGNTQRRGQLRILLDHRADTVERIDAARHADRAP
;
A
#
# COMPACT_ATOMS: atom_id res chain seq x y z
N ARG A 1 -37.13 7.28 36.08
CA ARG A 1 -35.73 7.76 36.19
C ARG A 1 -35.19 7.89 34.77
N PRO A 2 -34.66 9.04 34.34
CA PRO A 2 -34.22 9.22 32.96
C PRO A 2 -32.87 8.50 32.79
N VAL A 3 -32.89 7.31 32.20
CA VAL A 3 -31.72 6.45 31.95
C VAL A 3 -30.95 6.94 30.71
N GLY A 4 -30.66 8.25 30.62
CA GLY A 4 -30.11 8.82 29.39
C GLY A 4 -29.13 9.97 29.58
N SER A 5 -29.28 10.79 30.63
CA SER A 5 -28.34 11.90 30.86
C SER A 5 -27.00 11.45 31.45
N GLU A 6 -27.02 10.46 32.37
CA GLU A 6 -25.78 9.91 32.95
C GLU A 6 -24.88 9.22 31.91
N ASP A 7 -25.47 8.56 30.91
CA ASP A 7 -24.71 7.89 29.83
C ASP A 7 -24.02 8.91 28.92
N HIS A 8 -24.67 10.04 28.61
CA HIS A 8 -24.06 11.11 27.81
C HIS A 8 -22.93 11.81 28.54
N ASP A 9 -23.06 12.04 29.86
CA ASP A 9 -22.01 12.65 30.67
C ASP A 9 -20.79 11.71 30.82
N ALA A 10 -21.03 10.41 30.96
CA ALA A 10 -19.97 9.40 31.00
C ALA A 10 -19.20 9.31 29.67
N VAL A 11 -19.91 9.31 28.53
CA VAL A 11 -19.27 9.31 27.19
C VAL A 11 -18.49 10.59 26.94
N THR A 12 -19.01 11.75 27.36
CA THR A 12 -18.32 13.03 27.23
C THR A 12 -17.01 13.02 28.01
N ARG A 13 -17.06 12.57 29.27
CA ARG A 13 -15.87 12.47 30.13
C ARG A 13 -14.82 11.53 29.57
N LEU A 14 -15.22 10.34 29.10
CA LEU A 14 -14.30 9.39 28.46
C LEU A 14 -13.70 9.99 27.18
N THR A 15 -14.49 10.70 26.38
CA THR A 15 -14.02 11.33 25.14
C THR A 15 -13.00 12.43 25.44
N ASP A 16 -13.22 13.22 26.48
CA ASP A 16 -12.29 14.27 26.91
C ASP A 16 -11.01 13.67 27.52
N GLU A 17 -11.11 12.60 28.31
CA GLU A 17 -9.95 11.88 28.84
C GLU A 17 -9.11 11.27 27.72
N ILE A 18 -9.76 10.62 26.73
CA ILE A 18 -9.08 10.12 25.52
C ILE A 18 -8.43 11.28 24.76
N ARG A 19 -9.12 12.42 24.59
CA ARG A 19 -8.56 13.58 23.89
C ARG A 19 -7.34 14.14 24.62
N CYS A 20 -7.40 14.31 25.94
CA CYS A 20 -6.28 14.79 26.75
C CYS A 20 -5.12 13.80 26.75
N SER A 21 -5.40 12.50 26.88
CA SER A 21 -4.37 11.47 26.85
C SER A 21 -3.71 11.39 25.47
N LEU A 22 -4.48 11.47 24.38
CA LEU A 22 -3.96 11.53 23.02
C LEU A 22 -3.17 12.82 22.76
N ALA A 23 -3.63 13.97 23.25
CA ALA A 23 -2.91 15.23 23.15
C ALA A 23 -1.57 15.17 23.92
N SER A 24 -1.54 14.53 25.08
CA SER A 24 -0.31 14.40 25.88
C SER A 24 0.77 13.50 25.26
N VAL A 25 0.41 12.69 24.26
CA VAL A 25 1.35 11.80 23.55
C VAL A 25 1.53 12.19 22.08
N SER A 26 0.74 13.15 21.59
CA SER A 26 0.88 13.68 20.23
C SER A 26 1.88 14.83 20.28
N PRO A 27 2.88 14.88 19.40
CA PRO A 27 3.77 16.03 19.33
C PRO A 27 2.97 17.30 19.00
N ASP A 28 3.27 18.39 19.71
CA ASP A 28 2.67 19.70 19.49
C ASP A 28 3.39 20.39 18.32
N PHE A 29 2.80 20.29 17.13
CA PHE A 29 3.26 21.03 15.95
C PHE A 29 2.52 22.35 15.85
N ASP A 30 3.21 23.41 15.42
CA ASP A 30 2.61 24.74 15.29
C ASP A 30 1.49 24.77 14.23
N SER A 31 1.64 23.93 13.19
CA SER A 31 0.68 23.81 12.10
C SER A 31 0.75 22.44 11.42
N LEU A 32 -0.25 22.14 10.59
CA LEU A 32 -0.21 20.94 9.75
C LEU A 32 0.95 20.96 8.74
N LEU A 33 1.32 22.15 8.26
CA LEU A 33 2.45 22.29 7.34
C LEU A 33 3.77 21.97 8.07
N ASP A 34 3.96 22.54 9.25
CA ASP A 34 5.10 22.27 10.14
C ASP A 34 5.23 20.76 10.44
N ALA A 35 4.11 20.11 10.79
CA ALA A 35 4.07 18.67 11.00
C ALA A 35 4.51 17.86 9.76
N VAL A 36 4.13 18.29 8.55
CA VAL A 36 4.52 17.63 7.29
C VAL A 36 6.00 17.84 7.00
N GLU A 37 6.51 19.06 7.19
CA GLU A 37 7.92 19.42 6.96
C GLU A 37 8.85 18.68 7.92
N LEU A 38 8.53 18.63 9.22
CA LEU A 38 9.35 17.93 10.21
C LEU A 38 9.32 16.41 10.05
N ARG A 39 8.18 15.83 9.65
CA ARG A 39 8.11 14.41 9.28
C ARG A 39 8.93 14.09 8.03
N ALA A 40 8.93 14.99 7.05
CA ALA A 40 9.77 14.85 5.86
C ALA A 40 11.26 14.96 6.22
N ALA A 41 11.64 15.90 7.09
CA ALA A 41 12.99 16.01 7.64
C ALA A 41 13.42 14.70 8.34
N ALA A 42 12.55 14.16 9.20
CA ALA A 42 12.78 12.88 9.88
C ALA A 42 12.99 11.74 8.88
N ASP A 43 12.15 11.64 7.84
CA ASP A 43 12.32 10.62 6.78
C ASP A 43 13.67 10.74 6.06
N LEU A 44 14.15 11.96 5.77
CA LEU A 44 15.45 12.18 5.12
C LEU A 44 16.62 11.71 5.99
N VAL A 45 16.62 12.08 7.27
CA VAL A 45 17.70 11.70 8.21
C VAL A 45 17.70 10.20 8.45
N LEU A 46 16.55 9.63 8.83
CA LEU A 46 16.44 8.20 9.18
C LEU A 46 16.79 7.29 8.00
N ARG A 47 16.45 7.66 6.76
CA ARG A 47 16.86 6.89 5.56
C ARG A 47 18.36 6.91 5.27
N THR A 48 19.12 7.80 5.89
CA THR A 48 20.57 7.88 5.76
C THR A 48 21.27 6.85 6.66
N GLU A 49 20.54 6.26 7.63
CA GLU A 49 21.11 5.26 8.51
C GLU A 49 21.48 3.97 7.75
N PRO A 50 22.71 3.42 7.94
CA PRO A 50 23.21 2.27 7.19
C PRO A 50 22.36 0.99 7.30
N ALA A 51 21.51 0.91 8.33
CA ALA A 51 20.67 -0.25 8.63
C ALA A 51 19.35 -0.27 7.83
N VAL A 52 18.96 0.83 7.18
CA VAL A 52 17.70 0.91 6.45
C VAL A 52 17.83 0.20 5.10
N GLU A 53 17.02 -0.83 4.88
CA GLU A 53 17.01 -1.55 3.61
C GLU A 53 16.55 -0.64 2.46
N PRO A 54 17.11 -0.79 1.26
CA PRO A 54 16.66 0.03 0.15
C PRO A 54 15.18 -0.21 -0.19
N LEU A 55 14.44 0.89 -0.38
CA LEU A 55 12.99 0.89 -0.62
C LEU A 55 12.16 0.39 0.57
N SER A 56 12.72 0.27 1.76
CA SER A 56 11.91 0.10 2.97
C SER A 56 11.26 1.42 3.38
N GLU A 57 10.11 1.31 4.01
CA GLU A 57 9.48 2.44 4.70
C GLU A 57 10.17 2.63 6.04
N VAL A 58 10.38 3.89 6.43
CA VAL A 58 10.82 4.23 7.79
C VAL A 58 9.68 3.89 8.74
N SER A 59 10.00 3.31 9.91
CA SER A 59 8.99 3.00 10.90
C SER A 59 8.23 4.27 11.27
N LEU A 60 6.89 4.19 11.29
CA LEU A 60 6.06 5.32 11.72
C LEU A 60 6.47 5.80 13.11
N ALA A 61 6.75 4.87 14.03
CA ALA A 61 7.13 5.23 15.40
C ALA A 61 8.45 6.01 15.45
N GLU A 62 9.47 5.59 14.69
CA GLU A 62 10.77 6.27 14.64
C GLU A 62 10.63 7.64 13.98
N ARG A 63 9.87 7.73 12.90
CA ARG A 63 9.61 8.98 12.19
C ARG A 63 8.87 9.99 13.06
N GLU A 64 7.80 9.57 13.74
CA GLU A 64 7.04 10.47 14.61
C GLU A 64 7.87 10.88 15.84
N ALA A 65 8.66 9.97 16.42
CA ALA A 65 9.55 10.31 17.53
C ALA A 65 10.62 11.34 17.12
N PHE A 66 11.25 11.15 15.95
CA PHE A 66 12.23 12.10 15.45
C PHE A 66 11.59 13.44 15.06
N ALA A 67 10.40 13.42 14.45
CA ALA A 67 9.67 14.66 14.16
C ALA A 67 9.28 15.41 15.43
N ALA A 68 8.93 14.70 16.51
CA ALA A 68 8.68 15.29 17.82
C ALA A 68 9.94 15.96 18.40
N ASP A 69 11.09 15.27 18.34
CA ASP A 69 12.39 15.84 18.74
C ASP A 69 12.69 17.15 17.98
N LEU A 70 12.34 17.22 16.69
CA LEU A 70 12.53 18.44 15.90
C LEU A 70 11.49 19.52 16.25
N ALA A 71 10.29 19.14 16.67
CA ALA A 71 9.25 20.07 17.08
C ALA A 71 9.62 20.82 18.37
N ASP A 72 10.46 20.23 19.22
CA ASP A 72 10.95 20.90 20.44
C ASP A 72 12.02 21.98 20.16
N LEU A 73 12.58 22.03 18.95
CA LEU A 73 13.60 23.02 18.57
C LEU A 73 13.01 24.45 18.52
N PRO A 74 13.84 25.49 18.72
CA PRO A 74 13.42 26.87 18.54
C PRO A 74 12.80 27.11 17.15
N THR A 75 11.74 27.92 17.10
CA THR A 75 10.98 28.20 15.86
C THR A 75 11.86 28.65 14.68
N ALA A 76 12.93 29.40 14.95
CA ALA A 76 13.90 29.81 13.93
C ALA A 76 14.61 28.61 13.26
N ALA A 77 15.02 27.61 14.06
CA ALA A 77 15.64 26.38 13.58
C ALA A 77 14.64 25.52 12.80
N ARG A 78 13.39 25.40 13.30
CA ARG A 78 12.32 24.68 12.59
C ARG A 78 12.04 25.28 11.21
N HIS A 79 11.98 26.60 11.10
CA HIS A 79 11.80 27.29 9.81
C HIS A 79 12.97 27.06 8.85
N GLU A 80 14.20 27.04 9.35
CA GLU A 80 15.37 26.74 8.53
C GLU A 80 15.33 25.31 7.99
N ILE A 81 14.96 24.34 8.84
CA ILE A 81 14.73 22.94 8.45
C ILE A 81 13.63 22.86 7.38
N GLY A 82 12.46 23.45 7.64
CA GLY A 82 11.34 23.45 6.72
C GLY A 82 11.68 24.04 5.35
N ALA A 83 12.43 25.16 5.34
CA ALA A 83 12.91 25.78 4.10
C ALA A 83 13.87 24.87 3.31
N ALA A 84 14.85 24.24 3.98
CA ALA A 84 15.81 23.33 3.35
C ALA A 84 15.10 22.09 2.77
N VAL A 85 14.20 21.48 3.55
CA VAL A 85 13.38 20.35 3.11
C VAL A 85 12.47 20.73 1.95
N GLY A 86 11.83 21.90 2.01
CA GLY A 86 11.00 22.44 0.95
C GLY A 86 11.77 22.65 -0.35
N GLU A 87 12.95 23.28 -0.29
CA GLU A 87 13.83 23.48 -1.45
C GLU A 87 14.23 22.14 -2.08
N TYR A 88 14.64 21.17 -1.25
CA TYR A 88 14.97 19.84 -1.71
C TYR A 88 13.79 19.13 -2.40
N HIS A 89 12.60 19.17 -1.81
CA HIS A 89 11.41 18.56 -2.40
C HIS A 89 10.94 19.27 -3.68
N LEU A 90 11.13 20.59 -3.79
CA LEU A 90 10.87 21.32 -5.03
C LEU A 90 11.83 20.89 -6.14
N LEU A 91 13.12 20.70 -5.84
CA LEU A 91 14.10 20.17 -6.80
C LEU A 91 13.75 18.75 -7.24
N LEU A 92 13.38 17.88 -6.29
CA LEU A 92 12.88 16.54 -6.59
C LEU A 92 11.64 16.57 -7.49
N GLY A 93 10.68 17.43 -7.17
CA GLY A 93 9.45 17.63 -7.93
C GLY A 93 9.70 18.15 -9.35
N ALA A 94 10.58 19.14 -9.50
CA ALA A 94 10.97 19.70 -10.79
C ALA A 94 11.65 18.65 -11.69
N LEU A 95 12.37 17.71 -11.10
CA LEU A 95 12.99 16.60 -11.80
C LEU A 95 12.06 15.36 -11.88
N GLY A 96 10.93 15.32 -11.18
CA GLY A 96 10.08 14.13 -11.11
C GLY A 96 10.80 12.91 -10.51
N VAL A 97 11.73 13.15 -9.59
CA VAL A 97 12.47 12.11 -8.86
C VAL A 97 11.94 12.05 -7.43
N ARG A 98 11.93 10.87 -6.80
CA ARG A 98 11.52 10.68 -5.41
C ARG A 98 12.76 10.33 -4.56
N ASP A 99 12.78 10.75 -3.30
CA ASP A 99 13.92 10.50 -2.39
C ASP A 99 14.19 8.99 -2.18
N ASP A 100 13.13 8.18 -2.14
CA ASP A 100 13.22 6.71 -2.02
C ASP A 100 13.93 6.03 -3.20
N HIS A 101 14.24 6.77 -4.26
CA HIS A 101 15.03 6.30 -5.40
C HIS A 101 16.50 6.74 -5.35
N LEU A 102 16.86 7.66 -4.45
CA LEU A 102 18.21 8.21 -4.31
C LEU A 102 18.99 7.52 -3.19
N VAL A 103 18.35 7.28 -2.04
CA VAL A 103 19.00 6.71 -0.84
C VAL A 103 18.09 5.67 -0.19
N PRO A 104 18.61 4.48 0.18
CA PRO A 104 19.98 3.98 -0.02
C PRO A 104 20.32 3.73 -1.50
N PRO A 105 21.61 3.83 -1.90
CA PRO A 105 22.03 3.55 -3.27
C PRO A 105 21.80 2.08 -3.60
N VAL A 106 20.75 1.82 -4.38
CA VAL A 106 20.46 0.49 -4.91
C VAL A 106 21.41 0.18 -6.05
N GLY A 107 22.24 -0.86 -5.87
CA GLY A 107 23.03 -1.40 -6.98
C GLY A 107 22.13 -1.77 -8.16
N LEU A 108 22.52 -1.35 -9.37
CA LEU A 108 21.76 -1.63 -10.59
C LEU A 108 21.56 -3.14 -10.79
N SER A 109 22.52 -3.97 -10.38
CA SER A 109 22.41 -5.43 -10.37
C SER A 109 21.29 -5.94 -9.47
N THR A 110 21.11 -5.36 -8.28
CA THR A 110 20.03 -5.71 -7.34
C THR A 110 18.67 -5.32 -7.90
N LEU A 111 18.56 -4.12 -8.48
CA LEU A 111 17.34 -3.67 -9.15
C LEU A 111 16.97 -4.57 -10.33
N VAL A 112 17.94 -4.88 -11.20
CA VAL A 112 17.74 -5.77 -12.34
C VAL A 112 17.37 -7.17 -11.88
N ARG A 113 18.04 -7.73 -10.86
CA ARG A 113 17.69 -9.05 -10.29
C ARG A 113 16.26 -9.06 -9.77
N ARG A 114 15.86 -8.05 -9.00
CA ARG A 114 14.49 -7.93 -8.47
C ARG A 114 13.46 -7.78 -9.59
N LEU A 115 13.78 -6.98 -10.62
CA LEU A 115 12.94 -6.80 -11.80
C LEU A 115 12.78 -8.11 -12.57
N VAL A 116 13.86 -8.85 -12.83
CA VAL A 116 13.82 -10.15 -13.53
C VAL A 116 13.03 -11.16 -12.74
N LEU A 117 13.30 -11.30 -11.43
CA LEU A 117 12.59 -12.25 -10.57
C LEU A 117 11.09 -11.93 -10.52
N THR A 118 10.74 -10.65 -10.33
CA THR A 118 9.33 -10.25 -10.26
C THR A 118 8.65 -10.40 -11.62
N SER A 119 9.33 -10.08 -12.73
CA SER A 119 8.80 -10.27 -14.09
C SER A 119 8.57 -11.74 -14.42
N PHE A 120 9.52 -12.61 -14.05
CA PHE A 120 9.38 -14.06 -14.20
C PHE A 120 8.18 -14.57 -13.41
N LEU A 121 8.06 -14.17 -12.14
CA LEU A 121 6.95 -14.53 -11.27
C LEU A 121 5.61 -14.03 -11.83
N VAL A 122 5.60 -12.82 -12.41
CA VAL A 122 4.42 -12.24 -13.05
C VAL A 122 3.99 -13.07 -14.25
N VAL A 123 4.92 -13.40 -15.15
CA VAL A 123 4.64 -14.22 -16.34
C VAL A 123 4.12 -15.60 -15.95
N LEU A 124 4.71 -16.20 -14.92
CA LEU A 124 4.33 -17.52 -14.42
C LEU A 124 2.91 -17.52 -13.81
N LEU A 125 2.55 -16.49 -13.04
CA LEU A 125 1.27 -16.42 -12.32
C LEU A 125 0.15 -15.72 -13.11
N ALA A 126 0.50 -15.01 -14.18
CA ALA A 126 -0.45 -14.31 -15.06
C ALA A 126 -1.66 -15.14 -15.49
N PRO A 127 -1.56 -16.40 -15.96
CA PRO A 127 -2.74 -17.15 -16.36
C PRO A 127 -3.72 -17.34 -15.21
N PHE A 128 -3.23 -17.68 -14.01
CA PHE A 128 -4.08 -17.87 -12.83
C PHE A 128 -4.72 -16.56 -12.38
N ALA A 129 -3.96 -15.47 -12.36
CA ALA A 129 -4.45 -14.14 -12.02
C ALA A 129 -5.50 -13.62 -13.01
N LEU A 130 -5.29 -13.80 -14.31
CA LEU A 130 -6.26 -13.39 -15.34
C LEU A 130 -7.59 -14.14 -15.17
N MET A 131 -7.52 -15.44 -14.89
CA MET A 131 -8.73 -16.23 -14.62
C MET A 131 -9.39 -15.83 -13.31
N GLY A 132 -8.61 -15.59 -12.26
CA GLY A 132 -9.11 -15.04 -11.00
C GLY A 132 -9.84 -13.72 -11.18
N ALA A 133 -9.27 -12.79 -11.95
CA ALA A 133 -9.90 -11.53 -12.30
C ALA A 133 -11.22 -11.75 -13.07
N ALA A 134 -11.22 -12.64 -14.07
CA ALA A 134 -12.41 -12.95 -14.86
C ALA A 134 -13.54 -13.55 -14.01
N VAL A 135 -13.24 -14.55 -13.18
CA VAL A 135 -14.21 -15.22 -12.28
C VAL A 135 -14.81 -14.23 -11.28
N ASN A 136 -13.99 -13.31 -10.77
CA ASN A 136 -14.42 -12.35 -9.74
C ASN A 136 -14.94 -11.03 -10.31
N ALA A 137 -14.88 -10.80 -11.63
CA ALA A 137 -15.34 -9.57 -12.25
C ALA A 137 -16.85 -9.34 -12.04
N VAL A 138 -17.67 -10.37 -12.24
CA VAL A 138 -19.13 -10.29 -12.07
C VAL A 138 -19.52 -9.94 -10.62
N PRO A 139 -19.10 -10.68 -9.57
CA PRO A 139 -19.46 -10.31 -8.21
C PRO A 139 -18.86 -8.95 -7.79
N ALA A 140 -17.67 -8.58 -8.27
CA ALA A 140 -17.11 -7.25 -8.02
C ALA A 140 -17.98 -6.13 -8.60
N LEU A 141 -18.46 -6.29 -9.84
CA LEU A 141 -19.37 -5.33 -10.47
C LEU A 141 -20.70 -5.23 -9.71
N LEU A 142 -21.25 -6.35 -9.24
CA LEU A 142 -22.47 -6.35 -8.41
C LEU A 142 -22.27 -5.57 -7.11
N VAL A 143 -21.13 -5.73 -6.44
CA VAL A 143 -20.77 -4.95 -5.23
C VAL A 143 -20.64 -3.47 -5.54
N MET A 144 -19.97 -3.12 -6.65
CA MET A 144 -19.84 -1.72 -7.07
C MET A 144 -21.22 -1.08 -7.30
N LEU A 145 -22.12 -1.78 -8.01
CA LEU A 145 -23.48 -1.35 -8.27
C LEU A 145 -24.32 -1.24 -6.98
N ALA A 146 -24.20 -2.19 -6.06
CA ALA A 146 -24.89 -2.11 -4.76
C ALA A 146 -24.51 -0.85 -3.97
N GLY A 147 -23.24 -0.43 -4.06
CA GLY A 147 -22.76 0.79 -3.42
C GLY A 147 -23.27 2.09 -4.04
N THR A 148 -23.69 2.09 -5.32
CA THR A 148 -24.24 3.29 -5.98
C THR A 148 -25.73 3.49 -5.71
N LEU A 149 -26.46 2.42 -5.35
CA LEU A 149 -27.89 2.47 -5.03
C LEU A 149 -28.19 3.14 -3.69
N ALA A 150 -27.19 3.28 -2.80
CA ALA A 150 -27.33 3.93 -1.50
C ALA A 150 -27.41 5.46 -1.62
N LYS A 151 -28.58 6.03 -1.27
CA LYS A 151 -28.80 7.49 -1.23
C LYS A 151 -28.18 8.17 0.00
N ALA A 152 -28.05 7.46 1.12
CA ALA A 152 -27.45 8.01 2.34
C ALA A 152 -25.92 7.74 2.39
N PRO A 153 -25.06 8.74 2.70
CA PRO A 153 -23.60 8.59 2.68
C PRO A 153 -23.08 7.42 3.53
N VAL A 154 -23.65 7.25 4.72
CA VAL A 154 -23.26 6.20 5.69
C VAL A 154 -23.66 4.78 5.25
N SER A 155 -24.58 4.63 4.29
CA SER A 155 -25.08 3.32 3.84
C SER A 155 -24.27 2.71 2.69
N LYS A 156 -23.39 3.48 2.04
CA LYS A 156 -22.62 3.01 0.88
C LYS A 156 -21.61 1.91 1.25
N GLY A 157 -20.93 2.08 2.38
CA GLY A 157 -19.98 1.08 2.89
C GLY A 157 -20.67 -0.22 3.25
N THR A 158 -21.71 -0.16 4.07
CA THR A 158 -22.48 -1.33 4.53
C THR A 158 -23.08 -2.11 3.36
N ASN A 159 -23.67 -1.43 2.38
CA ASN A 159 -24.25 -2.11 1.21
C ASN A 159 -23.20 -2.86 0.39
N ARG A 160 -21.99 -2.31 0.22
CA ARG A 160 -20.89 -3.01 -0.46
C ARG A 160 -20.45 -4.24 0.29
N VAL A 161 -20.33 -4.15 1.62
CA VAL A 161 -19.95 -5.29 2.46
C VAL A 161 -21.01 -6.40 2.39
N LEU A 162 -22.29 -6.07 2.60
CA LEU A 162 -23.38 -7.04 2.52
C LEU A 162 -23.48 -7.68 1.13
N ALA A 163 -23.40 -6.87 0.07
CA ALA A 163 -23.37 -7.38 -1.30
C ALA A 163 -22.16 -8.29 -1.53
N GLY A 164 -21.00 -7.97 -0.97
CA GLY A 164 -19.79 -8.77 -1.12
C GLY A 164 -19.92 -10.14 -0.45
N VAL A 165 -20.43 -10.17 0.78
CA VAL A 165 -20.66 -11.41 1.55
C VAL A 165 -21.60 -12.37 0.83
N VAL A 166 -22.55 -11.87 0.03
CA VAL A 166 -23.50 -12.71 -0.71
C VAL A 166 -23.03 -13.01 -2.13
N ALA A 167 -22.65 -11.99 -2.90
CA ALA A 167 -22.38 -12.12 -4.33
C ALA A 167 -21.16 -13.00 -4.63
N PHE A 168 -20.09 -12.88 -3.84
CA PHE A 168 -18.86 -13.66 -4.08
C PHE A 168 -19.06 -15.16 -3.80
N PRO A 169 -19.52 -15.60 -2.61
CA PRO A 169 -19.78 -17.02 -2.37
C PRO A 169 -20.82 -17.62 -3.33
N ALA A 170 -21.86 -16.85 -3.68
CA ALA A 170 -22.85 -17.29 -4.67
C ALA A 170 -22.22 -17.52 -6.05
N ALA A 171 -21.37 -16.58 -6.52
CA ALA A 171 -20.67 -16.73 -7.79
C ALA A 171 -19.73 -17.95 -7.81
N TRP A 172 -19.00 -18.18 -6.71
CA TRP A 172 -18.11 -19.35 -6.62
C TRP A 172 -18.88 -20.66 -6.55
N ALA A 173 -20.01 -20.70 -5.82
CA ALA A 173 -20.88 -21.87 -5.78
C ALA A 173 -21.48 -22.18 -7.15
N LEU A 174 -21.97 -21.17 -7.87
CA LEU A 174 -22.49 -21.32 -9.22
C LEU A 174 -21.42 -21.83 -10.19
N LEU A 175 -20.19 -21.30 -10.09
CA LEU A 175 -19.06 -21.77 -10.88
C LEU A 175 -18.74 -23.24 -10.57
N ALA A 176 -18.64 -23.60 -9.29
CA ALA A 176 -18.31 -24.95 -8.85
C ALA A 176 -19.37 -25.98 -9.24
N ILE A 177 -20.65 -25.62 -9.18
CA ILE A 177 -21.77 -26.46 -9.62
C ILE A 177 -21.78 -26.56 -11.15
N GLY A 178 -21.58 -25.43 -11.84
CA GLY A 178 -21.62 -25.36 -13.30
C GLY A 178 -20.43 -26.01 -14.01
N ASP A 179 -19.28 -26.14 -13.35
CA ASP A 179 -18.09 -26.79 -13.91
C ASP A 179 -18.19 -28.33 -13.92
N VAL A 180 -19.16 -28.91 -13.21
CA VAL A 180 -19.41 -30.35 -13.14
C VAL A 180 -20.46 -30.75 -14.18
N GLY A 181 -20.04 -31.38 -15.27
CA GLY A 181 -20.95 -31.98 -16.26
C GLY A 181 -20.38 -32.06 -17.67
N SER A 182 -21.14 -32.63 -18.60
CA SER A 182 -20.79 -32.73 -20.03
C SER A 182 -21.44 -31.66 -20.91
N ASP A 183 -22.23 -30.77 -20.31
CA ASP A 183 -23.11 -29.87 -21.03
C ASP A 183 -22.39 -28.59 -21.51
N ALA A 184 -23.07 -27.79 -22.34
CA ALA A 184 -22.54 -26.52 -22.84
C ALA A 184 -22.09 -25.57 -21.72
N ALA A 185 -22.80 -25.55 -20.58
CA ALA A 185 -22.43 -24.77 -19.40
C ALA A 185 -21.07 -25.20 -18.81
N ALA A 186 -20.83 -26.52 -18.66
CA ALA A 186 -19.57 -27.05 -18.15
C ALA A 186 -18.39 -26.74 -19.07
N ARG A 187 -18.62 -26.69 -20.40
CA ARG A 187 -17.58 -26.23 -21.34
C ARG A 187 -17.25 -24.74 -21.17
N SER A 188 -18.25 -23.89 -20.96
CA SER A 188 -18.03 -22.45 -20.72
C SER A 188 -17.34 -22.19 -19.37
N PHE A 189 -17.77 -22.85 -18.30
CA PHE A 189 -17.14 -22.73 -16.98
C PHE A 189 -15.76 -23.40 -16.93
N GLY A 190 -15.56 -24.47 -17.70
CA GLY A 190 -14.29 -25.17 -17.78
C GLY A 190 -13.15 -24.36 -18.39
N VAL A 191 -13.47 -23.35 -19.22
CA VAL A 191 -12.50 -22.34 -19.68
C VAL A 191 -12.05 -21.48 -18.50
N LEU A 192 -12.98 -21.09 -17.62
CA LEU A 192 -12.69 -20.29 -16.43
C LEU A 192 -11.79 -21.02 -15.43
N THR A 193 -11.92 -22.34 -15.35
CA THR A 193 -11.12 -23.22 -14.47
C THR A 193 -9.96 -23.89 -15.20
N SER A 194 -9.69 -23.51 -16.45
CA SER A 194 -8.71 -24.20 -17.31
C SER A 194 -7.29 -24.32 -16.71
N PRO A 195 -6.75 -23.35 -15.95
CA PRO A 195 -5.44 -23.51 -15.30
C PRO A 195 -5.40 -24.62 -14.25
N LEU A 196 -6.55 -25.02 -13.71
CA LEU A 196 -6.67 -26.12 -12.73
C LEU A 196 -6.77 -27.48 -13.40
N SER A 197 -7.02 -27.56 -14.71
CA SER A 197 -7.21 -28.85 -15.41
C SER A 197 -6.10 -29.85 -15.17
N PRO A 198 -4.80 -29.48 -15.22
CA PRO A 198 -3.73 -30.43 -14.95
C PRO A 198 -3.78 -30.97 -13.53
N ILE A 199 -4.08 -30.11 -12.55
CA ILE A 199 -4.16 -30.46 -11.12
C ILE A 199 -5.34 -31.39 -10.88
N ILE A 200 -6.51 -31.06 -11.44
CA ILE A 200 -7.72 -31.87 -11.32
C ILE A 200 -7.48 -33.25 -11.92
N ARG A 201 -6.88 -33.32 -13.12
CA ARG A 201 -6.58 -34.60 -13.78
C ARG A 201 -5.60 -35.47 -12.99
N VAL A 202 -4.63 -34.88 -12.31
CA VAL A 202 -3.66 -35.62 -11.49
C VAL A 202 -4.27 -36.13 -10.17
N LEU A 203 -5.19 -35.36 -9.57
CA LEU A 203 -5.75 -35.68 -8.25
C LEU A 203 -7.02 -36.53 -8.30
N TYR A 204 -7.85 -36.37 -9.34
CA TYR A 204 -9.21 -36.92 -9.39
C TYR A 204 -9.49 -37.76 -10.64
N ASP A 205 -8.51 -37.89 -11.56
CA ASP A 205 -8.60 -38.53 -12.90
C ASP A 205 -9.61 -37.89 -13.88
N ASP A 206 -10.75 -37.41 -13.39
CA ASP A 206 -11.78 -36.69 -14.15
C ASP A 206 -12.21 -35.37 -13.48
N ARG A 207 -13.08 -34.61 -14.17
CA ARG A 207 -13.71 -33.37 -13.66
C ARG A 207 -15.05 -33.64 -12.97
N GLY A 208 -15.43 -34.91 -12.82
CA GLY A 208 -16.71 -35.32 -12.28
C GLY A 208 -16.69 -35.39 -10.76
N GLY A 209 -17.83 -35.04 -10.15
CA GLY A 209 -18.05 -35.26 -8.73
C GLY A 209 -17.55 -34.14 -7.82
N TRP A 210 -17.71 -34.37 -6.52
CA TRP A 210 -17.63 -33.32 -5.49
C TRP A 210 -16.22 -32.79 -5.25
N GLY A 211 -15.19 -33.61 -5.45
CA GLY A 211 -13.78 -33.27 -5.22
C GLY A 211 -13.30 -32.13 -6.13
N PRO A 212 -13.38 -32.28 -7.47
CA PRO A 212 -13.10 -31.21 -8.41
C PRO A 212 -13.93 -29.94 -8.16
N SER A 213 -15.22 -30.04 -7.83
CA SER A 213 -16.06 -28.88 -7.52
C SER A 213 -15.56 -28.10 -6.30
N LEU A 214 -15.20 -28.82 -5.23
CA LEU A 214 -14.67 -28.22 -4.02
C LEU A 214 -13.34 -27.51 -4.30
N LEU A 215 -12.48 -28.13 -5.12
CA LEU A 215 -11.23 -27.53 -5.55
C LEU A 215 -11.47 -26.24 -6.34
N VAL A 216 -12.43 -26.21 -7.27
CA VAL A 216 -12.82 -25.01 -8.03
C VAL A 216 -13.37 -23.93 -7.09
N PHE A 217 -14.25 -24.30 -6.16
CA PHE A 217 -14.83 -23.39 -5.18
C PHE A 217 -13.76 -22.69 -4.33
N VAL A 218 -12.74 -23.43 -3.89
CA VAL A 218 -11.62 -22.89 -3.09
C VAL A 218 -10.61 -22.13 -3.96
N ALA A 219 -10.36 -22.57 -5.18
CA ALA A 219 -9.40 -21.92 -6.07
C ALA A 219 -9.88 -20.55 -6.57
N ALA A 220 -11.18 -20.37 -6.78
CA ALA A 220 -11.77 -19.11 -7.25
C ALA A 220 -11.40 -17.87 -6.39
N PRO A 221 -11.56 -17.87 -5.05
CA PRO A 221 -11.09 -16.77 -4.21
C PRO A 221 -9.56 -16.63 -4.19
N LEU A 222 -8.82 -17.75 -4.17
CA LEU A 222 -7.35 -17.72 -4.17
C LEU A 222 -6.79 -17.07 -5.44
N PHE A 223 -7.37 -17.37 -6.60
CA PHE A 223 -7.00 -16.72 -7.86
C PHE A 223 -7.42 -15.25 -7.89
N GLY A 224 -8.54 -14.88 -7.28
CA GLY A 224 -8.93 -13.48 -7.10
C GLY A 224 -7.90 -12.70 -6.28
N LEU A 225 -7.46 -13.24 -5.14
CA LEU A 225 -6.40 -12.65 -4.31
C LEU A 225 -5.07 -12.58 -5.06
N LEU A 226 -4.72 -13.65 -5.78
CA LEU A 226 -3.54 -13.70 -6.63
C LEU A 226 -3.59 -12.62 -7.72
N ALA A 227 -4.76 -12.35 -8.30
CA ALA A 227 -4.93 -11.31 -9.30
C ALA A 227 -4.65 -9.91 -8.75
N VAL A 228 -5.16 -9.61 -7.55
CA VAL A 228 -4.89 -8.33 -6.86
C VAL A 228 -3.41 -8.20 -6.53
N TRP A 229 -2.83 -9.23 -5.91
CA TRP A 229 -1.41 -9.25 -5.60
C TRP A 229 -0.56 -9.07 -6.86
N LEU A 230 -0.92 -9.74 -7.97
CA LEU A 230 -0.19 -9.63 -9.22
C LEU A 230 -0.29 -8.22 -9.81
N ALA A 231 -1.47 -7.60 -9.76
CA ALA A 231 -1.67 -6.22 -10.21
C ALA A 231 -0.77 -5.24 -9.43
N GLU A 232 -0.67 -5.38 -8.11
CA GLU A 232 0.26 -4.59 -7.29
C GLU A 232 1.72 -4.80 -7.70
N ARG A 233 2.12 -6.05 -7.98
CA ARG A 233 3.49 -6.37 -8.44
C ARG A 233 3.78 -5.78 -9.81
N VAL A 234 2.83 -5.82 -10.75
CA VAL A 234 2.98 -5.19 -12.07
C VAL A 234 3.14 -3.68 -11.94
N ILE A 235 2.33 -3.03 -11.10
CA ILE A 235 2.46 -1.59 -10.82
C ILE A 235 3.82 -1.28 -10.20
N GLY A 236 4.26 -2.08 -9.22
CA GLY A 236 5.58 -1.94 -8.60
C GLY A 236 6.73 -2.11 -9.59
N CYS A 237 6.66 -3.13 -10.45
CA CYS A 237 7.62 -3.35 -11.54
C CYS A 237 7.66 -2.18 -12.52
N TYR A 238 6.50 -1.67 -12.92
CA TYR A 238 6.40 -0.52 -13.82
C TYR A 238 7.06 0.72 -13.21
N ARG A 239 6.73 1.03 -11.94
CA ARG A 239 7.36 2.15 -11.22
C ARG A 239 8.87 1.99 -11.14
N LEU A 240 9.35 0.81 -10.75
CA LEU A 240 10.80 0.53 -10.66
C LEU A 240 11.50 0.64 -12.01
N ALA A 241 10.88 0.11 -13.08
CA ALA A 241 11.42 0.22 -14.43
C ALA A 241 11.51 1.68 -14.90
N MET A 242 10.48 2.48 -14.62
CA MET A 242 10.49 3.92 -14.90
C MET A 242 11.60 4.65 -14.11
N THR A 243 11.83 4.27 -12.84
CA THR A 243 12.94 4.81 -12.04
C THR A 243 14.30 4.46 -12.64
N VAL A 244 14.53 3.20 -13.04
CA VAL A 244 15.79 2.78 -13.69
C VAL A 244 16.00 3.53 -15.00
N TRP A 245 14.93 3.68 -15.79
CA TRP A 245 14.98 4.43 -17.04
C TRP A 245 15.33 5.91 -16.80
N GLY A 246 14.65 6.56 -15.85
CA GLY A 246 14.93 7.96 -15.47
C GLY A 246 16.37 8.16 -14.98
N ASN A 247 16.85 7.26 -14.11
CA ASN A 247 18.19 7.34 -13.54
C ASN A 247 19.30 7.14 -14.58
N THR A 248 19.08 6.29 -15.58
CA THR A 248 20.08 6.09 -16.65
C THR A 248 20.20 7.31 -17.55
N GLN A 249 19.11 8.02 -17.82
CA GLN A 249 19.13 9.26 -18.61
C GLN A 249 19.71 10.47 -17.84
N ARG A 250 19.70 10.44 -16.49
CA ARG A 250 19.98 11.62 -15.65
C ARG A 250 21.21 11.50 -14.75
N ARG A 251 22.16 10.63 -15.09
CA ARG A 251 23.37 10.37 -14.28
C ARG A 251 24.11 11.63 -13.82
N GLY A 252 24.15 12.68 -14.63
CA GLY A 252 24.77 13.97 -14.26
C GLY A 252 23.98 14.77 -13.20
N GLN A 253 22.65 14.73 -13.24
CA GLN A 253 21.78 15.45 -12.31
C GLN A 253 21.65 14.74 -10.96
N LEU A 254 21.76 13.40 -10.95
CA LEU A 254 21.68 12.61 -9.72
C LEU A 254 22.74 12.98 -8.70
N ARG A 255 23.97 13.28 -9.14
CA ARG A 255 25.03 13.71 -8.22
C ARG A 255 24.66 15.02 -7.53
N ILE A 256 24.15 15.99 -8.28
CA ILE A 256 23.71 17.28 -7.75
C ILE A 256 22.58 17.09 -6.71
N LEU A 257 21.64 16.17 -6.98
CA LEU A 257 20.58 15.84 -6.02
C LEU A 257 21.09 15.16 -4.75
N LEU A 258 22.07 14.27 -4.87
CA LEU A 258 22.69 13.61 -3.73
C LEU A 258 23.49 14.61 -2.88
N ASP A 259 24.20 15.54 -3.52
CA ASP A 259 24.93 16.61 -2.85
C ASP A 259 23.96 17.54 -2.09
N HIS A 260 22.85 17.96 -2.73
CA HIS A 260 21.80 18.73 -2.07
C HIS A 260 21.11 17.99 -0.93
N ARG A 261 20.88 16.68 -1.08
CA ARG A 261 20.32 15.86 -0.01
C ARG A 261 21.27 15.80 1.18
N ALA A 262 22.57 15.60 0.94
CA ALA A 262 23.58 15.56 1.98
C ALA A 262 23.65 16.89 2.74
N ASP A 263 23.66 18.02 2.03
CA ASP A 263 23.60 19.36 2.62
C ASP A 263 22.32 19.57 3.45
N THR A 264 21.17 19.10 2.94
CA THR A 264 19.89 19.20 3.70
C THR A 264 19.94 18.39 5.00
N VAL A 265 20.45 17.16 4.95
CA VAL A 265 20.62 16.31 6.15
C VAL A 265 21.61 16.94 7.14
N GLU A 266 22.74 17.46 6.64
CA GLU A 266 23.75 18.13 7.47
C GLU A 266 23.16 19.36 8.19
N ARG A 267 22.33 20.16 7.51
CA ARG A 267 21.64 21.31 8.12
C ARG A 267 20.65 20.89 9.21
N ILE A 268 19.88 19.82 8.98
CA ILE A 268 18.95 19.28 9.98
C ILE A 268 19.72 18.81 11.22
N ASP A 269 20.79 18.05 11.01
CA ASP A 269 21.63 17.57 12.11
C ASP A 269 22.31 18.73 12.84
N ALA A 270 22.85 19.72 12.14
CA ALA A 270 23.48 20.89 12.74
C ALA A 270 22.50 21.68 13.62
N ALA A 271 21.27 21.92 13.14
CA ALA A 271 20.23 22.59 13.91
C ALA A 271 19.87 21.83 15.19
N ARG A 272 19.78 20.49 15.11
CA ARG A 272 19.52 19.63 16.28
C ARG A 272 20.65 19.63 17.29
N HIS A 273 21.91 19.68 16.85
CA HIS A 273 23.07 19.69 17.74
C HIS A 273 23.31 21.05 18.39
N ALA A 274 23.00 22.15 17.71
CA ALA A 274 23.16 23.50 18.23
C ALA A 274 22.29 23.76 19.48
N ASP A 275 21.08 23.19 19.51
CA ASP A 275 20.16 23.32 20.65
C ASP A 275 20.59 22.48 21.87
N ARG A 276 21.34 21.39 21.64
CA ARG A 276 21.83 20.49 22.69
C ARG A 276 23.17 20.94 23.29
N ALA A 277 23.77 22.01 22.79
CA ALA A 277 25.01 22.56 23.33
C ALA A 277 24.70 23.40 24.59
N PRO A 278 25.33 23.09 25.74
CA PRO A 278 25.06 23.75 27.03
C PRO A 278 25.56 25.19 27.10
#